data_AF-A0AAV7SYU3-F1
#
_entry.id   AF-A0AAV7SYU3-F1
#
_cell.length_a   1.000
_cell.length_b   1.000
_cell.length_c   1.000
_cell.angle_alpha   90.00
_cell.angle_beta   90.00
_cell.angle_gamma   90.00
#
_symmetry.space_group_name_H-M   'P 1'
#
loop_
_entity.id
_entity.type
_entity.pdbx_description
1 polymer ?
#
loop_
_entity_poly.entity_id
_entity_poly.type
_entity_poly.pdbx_seq_one_letter_code
_entity_poly.pdbx_strand_id
1 'polypeptide(L)'
;MCAATNLKWPDNLPLILMSMRNIPDRKTGLSPHKVLMGRAMRLPAITANALVNITDDMVLDYCKGLADVVCSFSQQVQAVTLPPIHDPGHNLKAGDLVVIKKHVRKTCLEPRWKGPYQVVLTTTTAVKCAGLPNWIHASHTKKVVSPQEHEEVLLRVPTAAKQVTVPEPKEEQVEPEIDPELVEDGSITPVRDKE
;
A
#
# COMPACT_ATOMS: atom_id res chain seq x y z
N MET A 1 7.29 -24.52 -0.50
CA MET A 1 8.62 -24.86 -1.05
C MET A 1 9.46 -25.63 -0.02
N CYS A 2 9.90 -25.06 1.11
CA CYS A 2 10.74 -25.83 2.08
C CYS A 2 10.04 -27.05 2.69
N ALA A 3 8.75 -26.94 3.03
CA ALA A 3 7.95 -28.07 3.49
C ALA A 3 7.71 -29.14 2.40
N ALA A 4 7.73 -28.74 1.11
CA ALA A 4 7.47 -29.64 -0.01
C ALA A 4 8.73 -30.38 -0.48
N THR A 5 9.90 -29.75 -0.35
CA THR A 5 11.18 -30.32 -0.80
C THR A 5 12.02 -30.93 0.32
N ASN A 6 11.64 -30.73 1.59
CA ASN A 6 12.40 -31.15 2.77
C ASN A 6 13.87 -30.69 2.74
N LEU A 7 14.11 -29.51 2.17
CA LEU A 7 15.43 -28.87 2.08
C LEU A 7 15.50 -27.67 3.02
N LYS A 8 16.71 -27.35 3.50
CA LYS A 8 16.98 -26.11 4.23
C LYS A 8 16.75 -24.91 3.30
N TRP A 9 16.43 -23.75 3.87
CA TRP A 9 16.11 -22.55 3.09
C TRP A 9 17.22 -22.11 2.11
N PRO A 10 18.54 -22.25 2.41
CA PRO A 10 19.57 -21.85 1.46
C PRO A 10 19.59 -22.76 0.22
N ASP A 11 19.41 -24.07 0.43
CA ASP A 11 19.42 -25.07 -0.64
C ASP A 11 18.18 -24.94 -1.54
N ASN A 12 17.06 -24.44 -0.99
CA ASN A 12 15.82 -24.20 -1.72
C ASN A 12 15.78 -22.83 -2.42
N LEU A 13 16.72 -21.93 -2.11
CA LEU A 13 16.73 -20.58 -2.67
C LEU A 13 16.72 -20.55 -4.21
N PRO A 14 17.51 -21.39 -4.93
CA PRO A 14 17.48 -21.40 -6.39
C PRO A 14 16.10 -21.76 -6.96
N LEU A 15 15.42 -22.73 -6.34
CA LEU A 15 14.08 -23.16 -6.75
C LEU A 15 13.03 -22.08 -6.48
N ILE A 16 13.12 -21.40 -5.33
CA ILE A 16 12.23 -20.30 -4.99
C ILE A 16 12.41 -19.14 -5.98
N LEU A 17 13.65 -18.76 -6.28
CA LEU A 17 13.94 -17.69 -7.24
C LEU A 17 13.46 -18.05 -8.65
N MET A 18 13.64 -19.30 -9.07
CA MET A 18 13.13 -19.81 -10.35
C MET A 18 11.60 -19.64 -10.41
N SER A 19 10.88 -20.10 -9.38
CA SER A 19 9.43 -19.98 -9.31
C SER A 19 8.98 -18.51 -9.29
N MET A 20 9.56 -17.67 -8.44
CA MET A 20 9.22 -16.24 -8.37
C MET A 20 9.40 -15.52 -9.71
N ARG A 21 10.46 -15.85 -10.44
CA ARG A 21 10.73 -15.29 -11.77
C ARG A 21 9.74 -15.79 -12.84
N ASN A 22 9.10 -16.93 -12.62
CA ASN A 22 8.15 -17.53 -13.56
C ASN A 22 6.68 -17.26 -13.21
N ILE A 23 6.38 -16.73 -12.02
CA ILE A 23 5.00 -16.39 -11.63
C ILE A 23 4.53 -15.18 -12.47
N PRO A 24 3.44 -15.32 -13.24
CA PRO A 24 2.86 -14.19 -13.95
C PRO A 24 2.22 -13.21 -12.96
N ASP A 25 2.39 -11.92 -13.21
CA ASP A 25 1.68 -10.88 -12.45
C ASP A 25 0.18 -10.90 -12.81
N ARG A 26 -0.68 -10.57 -11.83
CA ARG A 26 -2.14 -10.63 -11.99
C ARG A 26 -2.66 -9.57 -12.96
N LYS A 27 -1.99 -8.41 -13.05
CA LYS A 27 -2.43 -7.29 -13.90
C LYS A 27 -1.99 -7.45 -15.34
N THR A 28 -0.74 -7.82 -15.55
CA THR A 28 -0.14 -7.94 -16.90
C THR A 28 -0.21 -9.36 -17.46
N GLY A 29 -0.34 -10.38 -16.61
CA GLY A 29 -0.14 -11.78 -17.01
C GLY A 29 1.32 -12.10 -17.39
N LEU A 30 2.25 -11.16 -17.17
CA LEU A 30 3.65 -11.30 -17.56
C LEU A 30 4.48 -11.68 -16.34
N SER A 31 5.36 -12.67 -16.51
CA SER A 31 6.32 -13.03 -15.47
C SER A 31 7.53 -12.11 -15.49
N PRO A 32 8.20 -11.86 -14.36
CA PRO A 32 9.43 -11.06 -14.32
C PRO A 32 10.49 -11.54 -15.32
N HIS A 33 10.62 -12.86 -15.52
CA HIS A 33 11.53 -13.42 -16.51
C HIS A 33 11.13 -13.04 -17.94
N LYS A 34 9.83 -13.06 -18.26
CA LYS A 34 9.32 -12.69 -19.58
C LYS A 34 9.54 -11.20 -19.88
N VAL A 35 9.37 -10.33 -18.89
CA VAL A 35 9.67 -8.88 -18.99
C VAL A 35 11.15 -8.63 -19.24
N LEU A 36 12.04 -9.30 -18.50
CA LEU A 36 13.48 -9.06 -18.62
C LEU A 36 14.09 -9.69 -19.87
N MET A 37 13.68 -10.92 -20.22
CA MET A 37 14.33 -11.73 -21.25
C MET A 37 13.54 -11.82 -22.56
N GLY A 38 12.33 -11.25 -22.62
CA GLY A 38 11.45 -11.31 -23.81
C GLY A 38 10.94 -12.71 -24.16
N ARG A 39 11.14 -13.71 -23.30
CA ARG A 39 10.81 -15.12 -23.58
C ARG A 39 10.35 -15.86 -22.32
N ALA A 40 9.62 -16.96 -22.51
CA ALA A 40 9.25 -17.84 -21.42
C ALA A 40 10.49 -18.53 -20.82
N MET A 41 10.46 -18.74 -19.49
CA MET A 41 11.52 -19.47 -18.82
C MET A 41 11.53 -20.92 -19.29
N ARG A 42 12.70 -21.40 -19.73
CA ARG A 42 12.88 -22.81 -20.10
C ARG A 42 12.93 -23.64 -18.83
N LEU A 43 11.84 -24.33 -18.54
CA LEU A 43 11.80 -25.35 -17.49
C LEU A 43 12.12 -26.72 -18.10
N PRO A 44 12.77 -27.63 -17.36
CA PRO A 44 13.18 -28.95 -17.86
C PRO A 44 12.07 -29.79 -18.52
N ALA A 45 10.80 -29.50 -18.23
CA ALA A 45 9.64 -30.20 -18.80
C ALA A 45 9.02 -29.50 -20.04
N ILE A 46 9.43 -28.28 -20.40
CA ILE A 46 8.67 -27.41 -21.33
C ILE A 46 9.31 -27.27 -22.73
N THR A 47 10.48 -27.88 -23.00
CA THR A 47 11.11 -27.73 -24.33
C THR A 47 11.31 -29.05 -25.04
N ALA A 48 10.23 -29.54 -25.66
CA ALA A 48 10.38 -30.35 -26.87
C ALA A 48 10.69 -29.38 -28.01
N ASN A 49 11.97 -29.20 -28.33
CA ASN A 49 12.34 -28.51 -29.56
C ASN A 49 11.99 -29.47 -30.69
N ALA A 50 10.85 -29.25 -31.35
CA ALA A 50 10.58 -29.93 -32.62
C ALA A 50 11.67 -29.49 -33.60
N LEU A 51 12.43 -30.45 -34.13
CA LEU A 51 13.31 -30.23 -35.28
C LEU A 51 12.42 -29.98 -36.49
N VAL A 52 12.03 -28.71 -36.69
CA VAL A 52 11.24 -28.31 -37.85
C VAL A 52 12.22 -28.10 -39.00
N ASN A 53 11.98 -28.74 -40.15
CA ASN A 53 12.66 -28.41 -41.39
C ASN A 53 12.13 -27.05 -41.86
N ILE A 54 12.95 -26.02 -41.70
CA ILE A 54 12.58 -24.64 -41.95
C ILE A 54 12.74 -24.35 -43.45
N THR A 55 11.65 -24.01 -44.14
CA THR A 55 11.67 -23.44 -45.49
C THR A 55 11.62 -21.90 -45.42
N ASP A 56 12.12 -21.21 -46.45
CA ASP A 56 12.23 -19.73 -46.43
C ASP A 56 10.86 -19.03 -46.22
N ASP A 57 9.79 -19.54 -46.83
CA ASP A 57 8.43 -19.01 -46.63
C ASP A 57 7.93 -19.18 -45.19
N MET A 58 8.31 -20.29 -44.54
CA MET A 58 7.97 -20.56 -43.14
C MET A 58 8.74 -19.64 -42.18
N VAL A 59 9.97 -19.24 -42.52
CA VAL A 59 10.74 -18.24 -41.76
C VAL A 59 10.04 -16.89 -41.81
N LEU A 60 9.62 -16.45 -42.99
CA LEU A 60 9.00 -15.15 -43.16
C LEU A 60 7.70 -15.05 -42.37
N ASP A 61 6.86 -16.08 -42.43
CA ASP A 61 5.61 -16.14 -41.67
C ASP A 61 5.87 -16.18 -40.15
N TYR A 62 6.87 -16.95 -39.71
CA TYR A 62 7.31 -16.95 -38.32
C TYR A 62 7.81 -15.57 -37.85
N CYS A 63 8.61 -14.88 -38.67
CA CYS A 63 9.11 -13.54 -38.35
C CYS A 63 7.98 -12.51 -38.23
N LYS A 64 6.97 -12.58 -39.10
CA LYS A 64 5.77 -11.73 -38.99
C LYS A 64 5.02 -12.01 -37.69
N GLY A 65 4.74 -13.28 -37.40
CA GLY A 65 4.09 -13.67 -36.14
C GLY A 65 4.88 -13.26 -34.89
N LEU A 66 6.21 -13.33 -34.95
CA LEU A 66 7.08 -12.88 -33.87
C LEU A 66 7.01 -11.36 -33.69
N ALA A 67 7.00 -10.59 -34.78
CA ALA A 67 6.86 -9.13 -34.74
C ALA A 67 5.53 -8.73 -34.09
N ASP A 68 4.42 -9.38 -34.46
CA ASP A 68 3.10 -9.12 -33.89
C ASP A 68 3.08 -9.38 -32.37
N VAL A 69 3.65 -10.50 -31.92
CA VAL A 69 3.76 -10.84 -30.50
C VAL A 69 4.61 -9.82 -29.73
N VAL A 70 5.74 -9.40 -30.29
CA VAL A 70 6.63 -8.40 -29.66
C VAL A 70 5.94 -7.04 -29.56
N CYS A 71 5.21 -6.62 -30.61
CA CYS A 71 4.42 -5.38 -30.58
C CYS A 71 3.34 -5.42 -29.51
N SER A 72 2.56 -6.51 -29.44
CA SER A 72 1.54 -6.70 -28.40
C SER A 72 2.14 -6.67 -26.99
N PHE A 73 3.27 -7.36 -26.80
CA PHE A 73 3.97 -7.40 -25.53
C PHE A 73 4.52 -6.03 -25.09
N SER A 74 5.14 -5.30 -26.02
CA SER A 74 5.65 -3.96 -25.75
C SER A 74 4.54 -3.02 -25.30
N GLN A 75 3.37 -3.07 -25.95
CA GLN A 75 2.20 -2.29 -25.55
C GLN A 75 1.72 -2.64 -24.13
N GLN A 76 1.66 -3.93 -23.78
CA GLN A 76 1.28 -4.37 -22.43
C GLN A 76 2.27 -3.88 -21.36
N VAL A 77 3.58 -3.95 -21.65
CA VAL A 77 4.62 -3.46 -20.72
C VAL A 77 4.55 -1.93 -20.59
N GLN A 78 4.37 -1.21 -21.70
CA GLN A 78 4.23 0.24 -21.69
C GLN A 78 2.99 0.69 -20.90
N ALA A 79 1.86 0.00 -21.04
CA ALA A 79 0.63 0.33 -20.34
C ALA A 79 0.74 0.24 -18.81
N VAL A 80 1.64 -0.60 -18.29
CA VAL A 80 1.84 -0.80 -16.84
C VAL A 80 3.07 -0.07 -16.31
N THR A 81 3.99 0.33 -17.19
CA THR A 81 5.10 1.18 -16.81
C THR A 81 4.53 2.53 -16.38
N LEU A 82 4.75 2.89 -15.11
CA LEU A 82 4.26 4.16 -14.56
C LEU A 82 4.80 5.31 -15.43
N PRO A 83 3.95 6.27 -15.83
CA PRO A 83 4.41 7.42 -16.59
C PRO A 83 5.46 8.19 -15.78
N PRO A 84 6.40 8.89 -16.45
CA PRO A 84 7.34 9.78 -15.77
C PRO A 84 6.58 10.74 -14.85
N ILE A 85 6.96 10.78 -13.57
CA ILE A 85 6.34 11.66 -12.56
C ILE A 85 6.69 13.10 -12.94
N HIS A 86 5.79 13.79 -13.64
CA HIS A 86 5.99 15.18 -14.06
C HIS A 86 5.54 16.19 -13.01
N ASP A 87 4.50 15.84 -12.24
CA ASP A 87 3.97 16.71 -11.20
C ASP A 87 4.70 16.47 -9.86
N PRO A 88 5.07 17.54 -9.14
CA PRO A 88 5.60 17.39 -7.79
C PRO A 88 4.53 16.73 -6.93
N GLY A 89 4.82 15.58 -6.32
CA GLY A 89 3.90 14.87 -5.43
C GLY A 89 3.66 15.58 -4.08
N HIS A 90 4.04 16.86 -3.99
CA HIS A 90 4.04 17.66 -2.77
C HIS A 90 4.09 19.15 -3.09
N ASN A 91 3.53 19.97 -2.19
CA ASN A 91 3.38 21.43 -2.37
C ASN A 91 4.52 22.25 -1.73
N LEU A 92 5.73 21.69 -1.63
CA LEU A 92 6.87 22.37 -1.00
C LEU A 92 7.64 23.20 -2.03
N LYS A 93 7.94 24.46 -1.68
CA LYS A 93 8.74 25.37 -2.52
C LYS A 93 10.05 25.73 -1.83
N ALA A 94 11.05 26.12 -2.63
CA ALA A 94 12.26 26.73 -2.08
C ALA A 94 11.87 27.98 -1.26
N GLY A 95 12.43 28.09 -0.06
CA GLY A 95 12.10 29.13 0.92
C GLY A 95 11.12 28.70 2.02
N ASP A 96 10.39 27.60 1.84
CA ASP A 96 9.48 27.09 2.88
C ASP A 96 10.25 26.58 4.11
N LEU A 97 9.69 26.79 5.30
CA LEU A 97 10.19 26.19 6.54
C LEU A 97 9.53 24.82 6.75
N VAL A 98 10.34 23.79 6.91
CA VAL A 98 9.89 22.42 7.11
C VAL A 98 10.54 21.78 8.31
N VAL A 99 9.77 20.99 9.05
CA VAL A 99 10.31 20.09 10.07
C VAL A 99 10.50 18.70 9.50
N ILE A 100 11.51 17.99 10.02
CA ILE A 100 11.88 16.66 9.50
C ILE A 100 11.61 15.59 10.54
N LYS A 101 11.03 14.47 10.10
CA LYS A 101 10.74 13.31 10.94
C LYS A 101 12.03 12.55 11.27
N LYS A 102 12.35 12.40 12.56
CA LYS A 102 13.43 11.49 13.03
C LYS A 102 12.93 10.05 12.96
N HIS A 103 13.58 9.16 12.21
CA HIS A 103 13.11 7.76 12.13
C HIS A 103 13.48 6.92 13.35
N VAL A 104 14.74 7.02 13.78
CA VAL A 104 15.27 6.37 14.98
C VAL A 104 15.27 7.37 16.12
N ARG A 105 14.66 6.99 17.25
CA ARG A 105 14.71 7.74 18.52
C ARG A 105 15.50 6.93 19.54
N LYS A 106 16.25 7.59 20.41
CA LYS A 106 16.97 6.90 21.50
C LYS A 106 16.03 6.61 22.67
N THR A 107 15.06 7.50 22.90
CA THR A 107 14.06 7.36 23.96
C THR A 107 12.66 7.59 23.40
N CYS A 108 11.65 6.90 23.95
CA CYS A 108 10.26 7.00 23.51
C CYS A 108 9.68 8.42 23.63
N LEU A 109 10.15 9.18 24.62
CA LEU A 109 9.71 10.54 24.95
C LEU A 109 10.39 11.64 24.12
N GLU A 110 11.37 11.30 23.27
CA GLU A 110 12.02 12.31 22.44
C GLU A 110 11.07 12.85 21.36
N PRO A 111 11.14 14.16 21.05
CA PRO A 111 10.32 14.77 20.02
C PRO A 111 10.60 14.14 18.64
N ARG A 112 9.53 13.80 17.92
CA ARG A 112 9.61 13.12 16.60
C ARG A 112 10.16 14.02 15.52
N TRP A 113 9.88 15.30 15.61
CA TRP A 113 10.21 16.28 14.60
C TRP A 113 11.47 17.03 15.00
N LYS A 114 12.34 17.28 14.04
CA LYS A 114 13.57 18.04 14.23
C LYS A 114 13.46 19.32 13.45
N GLY A 115 13.57 20.44 14.19
CA GLY A 115 13.90 21.80 13.76
C GLY A 115 13.10 22.38 12.59
N PRO A 116 12.91 23.69 12.51
CA PRO A 116 12.56 24.31 11.25
C PRO A 116 13.83 24.35 10.39
N TYR A 117 13.78 23.73 9.22
CA TYR A 117 14.81 23.83 8.21
C TYR A 117 14.24 24.53 7.00
N GLN A 118 15.00 25.47 6.43
CA GLN A 118 14.60 26.13 5.19
C GLN A 118 14.87 25.21 4.00
N VAL A 119 13.88 25.04 3.13
CA VAL A 119 14.04 24.31 1.87
C VAL A 119 14.84 25.16 0.89
N VAL A 120 15.94 24.62 0.36
CA VAL A 120 16.78 25.28 -0.65
C VAL A 120 16.44 24.77 -2.05
N LEU A 121 16.26 23.46 -2.19
CA LEU A 121 15.92 22.83 -3.47
C LEU A 121 14.78 21.84 -3.28
N THR A 122 13.93 21.73 -4.30
CA THR A 122 12.83 20.78 -4.36
C THR A 122 12.93 19.95 -5.64
N THR A 123 12.78 18.63 -5.50
CA THR A 123 12.58 17.67 -6.60
C THR A 123 11.17 17.08 -6.50
N THR A 124 10.70 16.32 -7.48
CA THR A 124 9.31 15.81 -7.52
C THR A 124 8.87 15.07 -6.24
N THR A 125 9.79 14.39 -5.56
CA THR A 125 9.49 13.57 -4.37
C THR A 125 10.33 13.92 -3.14
N ALA A 126 11.37 14.74 -3.26
CA ALA A 126 12.30 15.02 -2.17
C ALA A 126 12.72 16.49 -2.11
N VAL A 127 13.06 16.95 -0.91
CA VAL A 127 13.54 18.30 -0.63
C VAL A 127 14.95 18.27 -0.06
N LYS A 128 15.73 19.31 -0.39
CA LYS A 128 17.03 19.59 0.20
C LYS A 128 16.88 20.79 1.12
N CYS A 129 17.26 20.58 2.37
CA CYS A 129 17.15 21.56 3.43
C CYS A 129 18.50 22.22 3.73
N ALA A 130 18.48 23.49 4.12
CA ALA A 130 19.67 24.24 4.52
C ALA A 130 20.32 23.59 5.75
N GLY A 131 21.65 23.46 5.73
CA GLY A 131 22.42 22.86 6.83
C GLY A 131 22.33 21.33 6.93
N LEU A 132 21.65 20.66 5.99
CA LEU A 132 21.61 19.20 5.92
C LEU A 132 22.25 18.69 4.62
N PRO A 133 23.14 17.68 4.69
CA PRO A 133 23.81 17.16 3.49
C PRO A 133 22.89 16.26 2.65
N ASN A 134 21.85 15.68 3.26
CA ASN A 134 21.02 14.65 2.65
C ASN A 134 19.73 15.22 2.04
N TRP A 135 19.27 14.57 0.96
CA TRP A 135 17.92 14.75 0.44
C TRP A 135 16.91 14.01 1.31
N ILE A 136 15.75 14.62 1.53
CA ILE A 136 14.71 14.09 2.40
C ILE A 136 13.43 13.93 1.59
N HIS A 137 12.88 12.72 1.57
CA HIS A 137 11.60 12.47 0.91
C HIS A 137 10.48 13.31 1.52
N ALA A 138 9.60 13.86 0.68
CA ALA A 138 8.54 14.79 1.07
C ALA A 138 7.61 14.23 2.15
N SER A 139 7.33 12.92 2.14
CA SER A 139 6.51 12.25 3.18
C SER A 139 7.10 12.30 4.59
N HIS A 140 8.40 12.62 4.72
CA HIS A 140 9.10 12.75 6.00
C HIS A 140 9.24 14.20 6.45
N THR A 141 8.59 15.13 5.75
CA THR A 141 8.64 16.57 6.03
C THR A 141 7.25 17.11 6.31
N LYS A 142 7.16 18.15 7.14
CA LYS A 142 5.92 18.89 7.38
C LYS A 142 6.22 20.38 7.26
N LYS A 143 5.46 21.09 6.42
CA LYS A 143 5.53 22.55 6.31
C LYS A 143 5.03 23.20 7.60
N VAL A 144 5.70 24.27 8.02
CA VAL A 144 5.32 25.08 9.18
C VAL A 144 5.01 26.48 8.68
N VAL A 145 3.82 27.01 9.02
CA VAL A 145 3.33 28.30 8.50
C VAL A 145 3.48 29.41 9.54
N SER A 146 3.53 29.08 10.83
CA SER A 146 3.70 30.07 11.90
C SER A 146 4.70 29.65 13.00
N PRO A 147 5.31 30.62 13.71
CA PRO A 147 6.17 30.34 14.87
C PRO A 147 5.49 29.55 16.00
N GLN A 148 4.15 29.63 16.10
CA GLN A 148 3.37 28.94 17.14
C GLN A 148 3.20 27.44 16.83
N GLU A 149 3.03 27.08 15.54
CA GLU A 149 2.95 25.68 15.10
C GLU A 149 4.27 24.92 15.30
N HIS A 150 5.40 25.62 15.28
CA HIS A 150 6.73 25.03 15.51
C HIS A 150 6.83 24.41 16.90
N GLU A 151 6.38 25.15 17.92
CA GLU A 151 6.46 24.69 19.31
C GLU A 151 5.51 23.52 19.55
N GLU A 152 4.29 23.56 19.00
CA GLU A 152 3.35 22.45 19.08
C GLU A 152 3.85 21.19 18.36
N VAL A 153 4.49 21.34 17.19
CA VAL A 153 5.01 20.19 16.42
C VAL A 153 6.25 19.58 17.07
N LEU A 154 7.10 20.38 17.71
CA LEU A 154 8.22 19.88 18.51
C LEU A 154 7.74 19.25 19.82
N LEU A 155 6.76 19.84 20.50
CA LEU A 155 6.25 19.37 21.79
C LEU A 155 5.22 18.23 21.69
N ARG A 156 4.80 17.82 20.48
CA ARG A 156 3.98 16.62 20.29
C ARG A 156 4.76 15.37 20.73
N VAL A 157 4.66 15.07 22.02
CA VAL A 157 4.94 13.78 22.63
C VAL A 157 4.02 12.76 21.95
N PRO A 158 4.49 11.55 21.62
CA PRO A 158 3.58 10.49 21.21
C PRO A 158 2.67 10.14 22.39
N THR A 159 1.50 10.78 22.46
CA THR A 159 0.43 10.32 23.34
C THR A 159 0.05 8.92 22.89
N ALA A 160 0.41 7.94 23.71
CA ALA A 160 -0.08 6.58 23.62
C ALA A 160 -1.61 6.61 23.59
N ALA A 161 -2.19 5.77 22.74
CA ALA A 161 -3.60 5.34 22.73
C ALA A 161 -4.61 6.41 23.17
N LYS A 162 -5.32 6.99 22.20
CA LYS A 162 -6.64 7.58 22.46
C LYS A 162 -7.48 6.43 23.04
N GLN A 163 -7.60 6.39 24.36
CA GLN A 163 -8.63 5.58 25.01
C GLN A 163 -9.93 6.05 24.39
N VAL A 164 -10.64 5.11 23.78
CA VAL A 164 -12.05 5.29 23.49
C VAL A 164 -12.70 5.41 24.85
N THR A 165 -12.89 6.63 25.33
CA THR A 165 -13.78 6.92 26.45
C THR A 165 -15.17 6.61 25.93
N VAL A 166 -15.63 5.39 26.20
CA VAL A 166 -17.03 5.02 26.14
C VAL A 166 -17.76 5.97 27.08
N PRO A 167 -18.75 6.77 26.63
CA PRO A 167 -19.56 7.54 27.55
C PRO A 167 -20.46 6.58 28.33
N GLU A 168 -20.31 6.64 29.65
CA GLU A 168 -21.14 6.01 30.68
C GLU A 168 -22.62 6.41 30.50
N PRO A 169 -23.58 5.47 30.61
CA PRO A 169 -24.99 5.80 30.43
C PRO A 169 -25.48 6.61 31.63
N LYS A 170 -26.14 7.73 31.36
CA LYS A 170 -26.78 8.54 32.39
C LYS A 170 -27.96 7.76 32.97
N GLU A 171 -27.88 7.44 34.26
CA GLU A 171 -29.03 7.05 35.07
C GLU A 171 -30.01 8.23 35.13
N GLU A 172 -31.21 8.03 34.61
CA GLU A 172 -32.34 8.95 34.76
C GLU A 172 -33.22 8.39 35.88
N GLN A 173 -33.16 9.02 37.05
CA GLN A 173 -34.07 8.83 38.17
C GLN A 173 -34.99 10.04 38.25
N VAL A 174 -36.30 9.84 38.02
CA VAL A 174 -37.36 10.72 38.54
C VAL A 174 -38.51 9.82 39.00
N GLU A 175 -38.81 9.91 40.28
CA GLU A 175 -39.85 9.20 41.04
C GLU A 175 -41.01 10.19 41.33
N PRO A 176 -42.10 9.81 42.04
CA PRO A 176 -43.41 9.38 41.55
C PRO A 176 -44.55 10.40 41.82
N GLU A 177 -45.73 10.23 41.21
CA GLU A 177 -46.97 10.89 41.69
C GLU A 177 -48.22 10.03 41.43
N ILE A 178 -49.21 10.17 42.31
CA ILE A 178 -50.20 9.19 42.75
C ILE A 178 -51.56 9.34 42.02
N ASP A 179 -52.20 8.20 41.78
CA ASP A 179 -53.59 7.85 41.36
C ASP A 179 -54.73 8.69 42.03
N PRO A 180 -56.04 8.66 41.62
CA PRO A 180 -56.75 7.46 41.13
C PRO A 180 -57.98 7.64 40.20
N GLU A 181 -58.60 6.47 39.90
CA GLU A 181 -60.05 6.25 39.77
C GLU A 181 -60.70 6.39 38.37
N LEU A 182 -61.10 5.26 37.76
CA LEU A 182 -62.49 4.74 37.80
C LEU A 182 -62.76 3.70 36.68
N VAL A 183 -63.22 2.54 37.15
CA VAL A 183 -64.39 1.79 36.66
C VAL A 183 -64.18 0.71 35.58
N GLU A 184 -64.59 -0.47 36.03
CA GLU A 184 -64.76 -1.75 35.39
C GLU A 184 -65.78 -1.76 34.24
N ASP A 185 -65.62 -2.74 33.36
CA ASP A 185 -66.64 -3.61 32.76
C ASP A 185 -66.07 -4.08 31.40
N GLY A 186 -66.02 -5.34 30.98
CA GLY A 186 -66.61 -6.58 31.42
C GLY A 186 -66.51 -7.57 30.24
N SER A 187 -66.78 -8.85 30.50
CA SER A 187 -66.98 -9.98 29.56
C SER A 187 -65.74 -10.58 28.85
N ILE A 188 -65.28 -11.82 29.14
CA ILE A 188 -65.87 -13.18 28.92
C ILE A 188 -65.94 -13.47 27.40
N THR A 189 -65.32 -14.49 26.76
CA THR A 189 -65.15 -15.93 27.04
C THR A 189 -64.04 -16.59 26.15
N PRO A 190 -63.71 -17.90 26.32
CA PRO A 190 -62.53 -18.59 25.78
C PRO A 190 -62.80 -19.54 24.59
N VAL A 191 -61.79 -20.34 24.20
CA VAL A 191 -61.84 -21.77 23.76
C VAL A 191 -61.15 -22.09 22.39
N ARG A 192 -60.12 -22.97 22.48
CA ARG A 192 -59.87 -24.23 21.71
C ARG A 192 -58.71 -24.38 20.70
N ASP A 193 -57.87 -25.38 21.01
CA ASP A 193 -57.27 -26.50 20.25
C ASP A 193 -56.58 -26.22 18.90
N LYS A 194 -55.26 -26.44 18.82
CA LYS A 194 -54.56 -27.64 18.30
C LYS A 194 -54.82 -27.93 16.82
N GLU A 195 -53.77 -27.74 16.03
CA GLU A 195 -53.20 -28.72 15.09
C GLU A 195 -51.71 -28.44 14.91
#